data_AF-A0A195CB42-F1
#
_entry.id   AF-A0A195CB42-F1
#
_cell.length_a   1.000
_cell.length_b   1.000
_cell.length_c   1.000
_cell.angle_alpha   90.00
_cell.angle_beta   90.00
_cell.angle_gamma   90.00
#
_symmetry.space_group_name_H-M   'P 1'
#
loop_
_entity.id
_entity.type
_entity.pdbx_description
1 polymer ?
#
loop_
_entity_poly.entity_id
_entity_poly.type
_entity_poly.pdbx_seq_one_letter_code
_entity_poly.pdbx_strand_id
1 'polypeptide(L)'
;MRYLFCDLIILCMAIVSFGIKVNYIYEWKYADFIWESNEQKEDAINSGTYNRSACILFDVNKAKDGRIFITASREMGPGTPATLATITDEIGPGGPLLQPYPNWHWHNSNCTCDGIINVIHVQIRCNHIFALDSGKIGPDQICNPKLLIFNLKHDTLVKTIYIPFDIASNATGTGLLVSPIVYVPGECTHFLDKMIVSMSFFK
;
A
#
# COMPACT_ATOMS: atom_id res chain seq x y z
N MET A 1 41.82 -27.86 30.32
CA MET A 1 41.34 -26.46 30.17
C MET A 1 41.75 -25.79 28.85
N ARG A 2 42.93 -26.07 28.26
CA ARG A 2 43.38 -25.40 27.03
C ARG A 2 42.65 -25.82 25.74
N TYR A 3 42.14 -27.06 25.69
CA TYR A 3 41.40 -27.59 24.54
C TYR A 3 39.93 -27.11 24.48
N LEU A 4 39.24 -27.01 25.63
CA LEU A 4 37.88 -26.45 25.71
C LEU A 4 37.78 -25.01 25.18
N PHE A 5 38.85 -24.22 25.32
CA PHE A 5 38.89 -22.85 24.80
C PHE A 5 39.06 -22.79 23.28
N CYS A 6 39.76 -23.77 22.68
CA CYS A 6 39.92 -23.82 21.22
C CYS A 6 38.63 -24.29 20.54
N ASP A 7 37.93 -25.27 21.12
CA ASP A 7 36.67 -25.79 20.57
C ASP A 7 35.56 -24.73 20.61
N LEU A 8 35.53 -23.86 21.62
CA LEU A 8 34.57 -22.75 21.73
C LEU A 8 34.80 -21.66 20.67
N ILE A 9 36.06 -21.39 20.31
CA ILE A 9 36.43 -20.40 19.27
C ILE A 9 36.04 -20.93 17.87
N ILE A 10 36.21 -22.24 17.63
CA ILE A 10 35.81 -22.87 16.36
C ILE A 10 34.27 -22.86 16.21
N LEU A 11 33.53 -23.06 17.31
CA LEU A 11 32.05 -23.00 17.28
C LEU A 11 31.53 -21.57 17.04
N CYS A 12 32.21 -20.54 17.55
CA CYS A 12 31.85 -19.13 17.31
C CYS A 12 32.14 -18.65 15.89
N MET A 13 33.18 -19.17 15.22
CA MET A 13 33.47 -18.82 13.82
C MET A 13 32.55 -19.51 12.80
N ALA A 14 31.83 -20.57 13.21
CA ALA A 14 30.84 -21.23 12.37
C ALA A 14 29.50 -20.46 12.26
N ILE A 15 29.31 -19.40 13.05
CA ILE A 15 28.21 -18.44 12.85
C ILE A 15 28.64 -17.45 11.76
N VAL A 16 28.99 -17.97 10.59
CA VAL A 16 29.06 -17.14 9.39
C VAL A 16 27.62 -16.80 9.07
N SER A 17 27.17 -15.62 9.49
CA SER A 17 25.89 -15.06 9.06
C SER A 17 25.91 -15.04 7.54
N PHE A 18 25.26 -16.02 6.91
CA PHE A 18 24.93 -15.95 5.49
C PHE A 18 23.95 -14.78 5.34
N GLY A 19 24.51 -13.57 5.24
CA GLY A 19 23.75 -12.38 4.92
C GLY A 19 23.12 -12.62 3.55
N ILE A 20 21.80 -12.73 3.51
CA ILE A 20 21.07 -12.76 2.26
C ILE A 20 21.39 -11.44 1.55
N LYS A 21 22.17 -11.51 0.47
CA LYS A 21 22.45 -10.34 -0.36
C LYS A 21 21.21 -10.07 -1.20
N VAL A 22 20.32 -9.24 -0.67
CA VAL A 22 19.13 -8.80 -1.39
C VAL A 22 19.55 -7.74 -2.40
N ASN A 23 19.27 -7.98 -3.69
CA ASN A 23 19.40 -6.96 -4.72
C ASN A 23 18.17 -6.05 -4.63
N TYR A 24 18.36 -4.82 -4.14
CA TYR A 24 17.32 -3.81 -4.14
C TYR A 24 17.14 -3.24 -5.56
N ILE A 25 15.89 -3.06 -5.98
CA ILE A 25 15.56 -2.42 -7.26
C ILE A 25 15.37 -0.91 -7.06
N TYR A 26 14.73 -0.54 -5.94
CA TYR A 26 14.48 0.85 -5.55
C TYR A 26 14.72 1.03 -4.06
N GLU A 27 15.13 2.23 -3.66
CA GLU A 27 15.43 2.59 -2.28
C GLU A 27 14.95 4.02 -1.99
N TRP A 28 14.44 4.23 -0.78
CA TRP A 28 14.01 5.53 -0.28
C TRP A 28 14.63 5.86 1.07
N LYS A 29 15.09 7.09 1.23
CA LYS A 29 15.30 7.73 2.54
C LYS A 29 13.96 8.17 3.14
N TYR A 30 13.06 8.66 2.30
CA TYR A 30 11.66 8.98 2.59
C TYR A 30 10.88 9.03 1.28
N ALA A 31 9.59 8.72 1.33
CA ALA A 31 8.71 8.83 0.18
C ALA A 31 8.42 10.30 -0.14
N ASP A 32 8.42 10.64 -1.43
CA ASP A 32 7.98 11.94 -1.97
C ASP A 32 7.21 11.70 -3.27
N PHE A 33 6.42 12.67 -3.69
CA PHE A 33 5.45 12.51 -4.77
C PHE A 33 5.72 13.43 -5.95
N ILE A 34 5.15 13.09 -7.10
CA ILE A 34 4.96 14.02 -8.22
C ILE A 34 3.80 14.96 -7.85
N TRP A 35 4.13 16.20 -7.51
CA TRP A 35 3.17 17.23 -7.13
C TRP A 35 2.69 18.02 -8.35
N GLU A 36 1.41 18.43 -8.36
CA GLU A 36 0.84 19.27 -9.42
C GLU A 36 1.44 20.67 -9.43
N SER A 37 1.83 21.17 -8.25
CA SER A 37 2.53 22.43 -8.08
C SER A 37 3.34 22.43 -6.78
N ASN A 38 4.29 23.37 -6.66
CA ASN A 38 5.00 23.60 -5.41
C ASN A 38 4.05 24.06 -4.29
N GLU A 39 3.02 24.83 -4.65
CA GLU A 39 1.98 25.28 -3.71
C GLU A 39 1.21 24.10 -3.11
N GLN A 40 0.79 23.12 -3.93
CA GLN A 40 0.15 21.90 -3.44
C GLN A 40 1.02 21.16 -2.41
N LYS A 41 2.33 21.08 -2.68
CA LYS A 41 3.28 20.44 -1.78
C LYS A 41 3.44 21.22 -0.47
N GLU A 42 3.60 22.54 -0.55
CA GLU A 42 3.74 23.40 0.63
C GLU A 42 2.48 23.37 1.49
N ASP A 43 1.30 23.43 0.88
CA ASP A 43 0.01 23.30 1.58
C ASP A 43 -0.13 21.93 2.26
N ALA A 44 0.29 20.84 1.59
CA ALA A 44 0.26 19.52 2.17
C ALA A 44 1.20 19.38 3.38
N ILE A 45 2.38 20.00 3.32
CA ILE A 45 3.33 20.05 4.44
C ILE A 45 2.78 20.90 5.59
N ASN A 46 2.28 22.11 5.28
CA ASN A 46 1.77 23.06 6.27
C ASN A 46 0.52 22.54 6.99
N SER A 47 -0.35 21.82 6.28
CA SER A 47 -1.54 21.17 6.85
C SER A 47 -1.22 19.86 7.61
N GLY A 48 -0.01 19.33 7.48
CA GLY A 48 0.38 18.04 8.05
C GLY A 48 -0.17 16.82 7.29
N THR A 49 -0.86 17.02 6.17
CA THR A 49 -1.34 15.90 5.31
C THR A 49 -0.19 15.18 4.62
N TYR A 50 0.95 15.86 4.45
CA TYR A 50 2.23 15.25 4.09
C TYR A 50 3.30 15.48 5.16
N ASN A 51 3.76 14.39 5.75
CA ASN A 51 4.87 14.35 6.69
C ASN A 51 5.80 13.19 6.32
N ARG A 52 7.03 13.52 5.91
CA ARG A 52 8.04 12.55 5.45
C ARG A 52 8.31 11.44 6.46
N SER A 53 8.26 11.74 7.75
CA SER A 53 8.52 10.77 8.82
C SER A 53 7.33 9.85 9.12
N ALA A 54 6.13 10.22 8.64
CA ALA A 54 4.90 9.45 8.83
C ALA A 54 4.40 8.79 7.53
N CYS A 55 5.01 9.10 6.37
CA CYS A 55 4.65 8.50 5.08
C CYS A 55 5.31 7.13 4.90
N ILE A 56 4.65 6.09 5.42
CA ILE A 56 5.17 4.72 5.48
C ILE A 56 4.69 3.91 4.28
N LEU A 57 5.62 3.42 3.46
CA LEU A 57 5.36 2.48 2.37
C LEU A 57 4.99 1.11 2.95
N PHE A 58 3.92 0.50 2.45
CA PHE A 58 3.28 -0.62 3.14
C PHE A 58 3.16 -1.90 2.29
N ASP A 59 2.64 -1.81 1.08
CA ASP A 59 2.46 -2.95 0.15
C ASP A 59 2.91 -2.59 -1.26
N VAL A 60 3.26 -3.60 -2.07
CA VAL A 60 3.78 -3.41 -3.43
C VAL A 60 3.32 -4.53 -4.37
N ASN A 61 2.94 -4.18 -5.60
CA ASN A 61 2.60 -5.16 -6.63
C ASN A 61 3.01 -4.68 -8.02
N LYS A 62 3.43 -5.60 -8.89
CA LYS A 62 3.89 -5.28 -10.24
C LYS A 62 2.84 -5.68 -11.27
N ALA A 63 2.43 -4.72 -12.10
CA ALA A 63 1.55 -4.94 -13.23
C ALA A 63 2.30 -5.52 -14.43
N LYS A 64 1.54 -6.13 -15.35
CA LYS A 64 2.09 -6.70 -16.60
C LYS A 64 2.61 -5.63 -17.56
N ASP A 65 2.09 -4.41 -17.47
CA ASP A 65 2.54 -3.26 -18.28
C ASP A 65 3.87 -2.65 -17.77
N GLY A 66 4.43 -3.20 -16.68
CA GLY A 66 5.70 -2.78 -16.12
C GLY A 66 5.57 -1.84 -14.92
N ARG A 67 4.41 -1.19 -14.72
CA ARG A 67 4.19 -0.30 -13.57
C ARG A 67 4.27 -1.09 -12.27
N ILE A 68 4.89 -0.46 -11.26
CA ILE A 68 4.93 -1.00 -9.89
C ILE A 68 4.07 -0.10 -9.03
N PHE A 69 3.01 -0.69 -8.50
CA PHE A 69 2.07 -0.07 -7.59
C PHE A 69 2.58 -0.23 -6.17
N ILE A 70 2.50 0.84 -5.40
CA ILE A 70 2.91 0.88 -4.01
C ILE A 70 1.84 1.57 -3.18
N THR A 71 1.63 1.09 -1.95
CA THR A 71 0.75 1.74 -1.00
C THR A 71 1.57 2.49 0.03
N ALA A 72 1.05 3.65 0.44
CA ALA A 72 1.59 4.43 1.53
C ALA A 72 0.46 4.59 2.56
N SER A 73 0.57 3.93 3.70
CA SER A 73 -0.56 3.76 4.61
C SER A 73 -0.78 4.99 5.50
N ARG A 74 -2.03 5.21 5.90
CA ARG A 74 -2.46 6.13 6.97
C ARG A 74 -2.85 5.40 8.26
N GLU A 75 -2.54 4.11 8.41
CA GLU A 75 -2.86 3.33 9.62
C GLU A 75 -2.18 3.88 10.89
N MET A 76 -1.06 4.61 10.75
CA MET A 76 -0.38 5.27 11.88
C MET A 76 -0.81 6.74 12.09
N GLY A 77 -1.79 7.22 11.33
CA GLY A 77 -2.29 8.59 11.41
C GLY A 77 -2.13 9.37 10.08
N PRO A 78 -2.35 10.69 10.11
CA PRO A 78 -2.14 11.55 8.94
C PRO A 78 -0.65 11.64 8.59
N GLY A 79 -0.34 12.20 7.42
CA GLY A 79 1.03 12.40 6.94
C GLY A 79 1.35 11.74 5.60
N THR A 80 0.44 10.93 5.08
CA THR A 80 0.53 10.42 3.71
C THR A 80 -0.48 11.14 2.80
N PRO A 81 -0.05 11.88 1.77
CA PRO A 81 -0.95 12.66 0.92
C PRO A 81 -1.70 11.79 -0.09
N ALA A 82 -1.08 10.73 -0.61
CA ALA A 82 -1.72 9.75 -1.49
C ALA A 82 -1.36 8.32 -1.08
N THR A 83 -2.35 7.46 -0.89
CA THR A 83 -2.15 6.12 -0.29
C THR A 83 -1.99 4.99 -1.31
N LEU A 84 -2.22 5.30 -2.59
CA LEU A 84 -2.01 4.40 -3.72
C LEU A 84 -1.28 5.16 -4.81
N ALA A 85 -0.12 4.67 -5.22
CA ALA A 85 0.73 5.31 -6.19
C ALA A 85 1.46 4.30 -7.08
N THR A 86 2.10 4.81 -8.13
CA THR A 86 3.07 4.08 -8.94
C THR A 86 4.46 4.68 -8.76
N ILE A 87 5.51 3.85 -8.82
CA ILE A 87 6.89 4.32 -8.81
C ILE A 87 7.24 4.91 -10.18
N THR A 88 7.85 6.09 -10.22
CA THR A 88 8.36 6.72 -11.44
C THR A 88 9.88 6.57 -11.55
N ASP A 89 10.42 6.93 -12.72
CA ASP A 89 11.88 7.02 -12.94
C ASP A 89 12.45 8.38 -12.51
N GLU A 90 11.61 9.34 -12.12
CA GLU A 90 12.05 10.64 -11.63
C GLU A 90 12.62 10.51 -10.21
N ILE A 91 13.82 11.03 -9.99
CA ILE A 91 14.52 10.86 -8.71
C ILE A 91 14.48 12.18 -7.93
N GLY A 92 13.81 12.16 -6.78
CA GLY A 92 13.85 13.22 -5.78
C GLY A 92 14.96 13.03 -4.74
N PRO A 93 15.11 13.96 -3.78
CA PRO A 93 16.14 13.86 -2.75
C PRO A 93 15.97 12.66 -1.80
N GLY A 94 14.74 12.14 -1.72
CA GLY A 94 14.38 10.97 -0.91
C GLY A 94 14.48 9.64 -1.65
N GLY A 95 14.54 9.62 -2.98
CA GLY A 95 14.43 8.40 -3.81
C GLY A 95 13.54 8.63 -5.04
N PRO A 96 13.17 7.56 -5.76
CA PRO A 96 12.22 7.65 -6.88
C PRO A 96 10.89 8.29 -6.45
N LEU A 97 10.33 9.18 -7.25
CA LEU A 97 9.09 9.86 -6.91
C LEU A 97 7.88 8.93 -7.12
N LEU A 98 6.85 9.14 -6.32
CA LEU A 98 5.60 8.41 -6.41
C LEU A 98 4.57 9.22 -7.18
N GLN A 99 3.98 8.64 -8.22
CA GLN A 99 2.85 9.22 -8.95
C GLN A 99 1.54 8.69 -8.35
N PRO A 100 0.70 9.55 -7.72
CA PRO A 100 -0.59 9.11 -7.19
C PRO A 100 -1.45 8.47 -8.27
N TYR A 101 -2.10 7.37 -7.90
CA TYR A 101 -2.91 6.58 -8.80
C TYR A 101 -4.39 6.59 -8.38
N PRO A 102 -5.33 6.67 -9.35
CA PRO A 102 -5.09 7.03 -10.77
C PRO A 102 -4.54 8.46 -10.97
N ASN A 103 -4.87 9.36 -10.05
CA ASN A 103 -4.40 10.75 -10.02
C ASN A 103 -4.77 11.39 -8.67
N TRP A 104 -4.34 12.64 -8.45
CA TRP A 104 -4.58 13.38 -7.22
C TRP A 104 -6.06 13.57 -6.84
N HIS A 105 -6.99 13.61 -7.81
CA HIS A 105 -8.41 13.78 -7.52
C HIS A 105 -8.97 12.67 -6.61
N TRP A 106 -8.42 11.45 -6.70
CA TRP A 106 -8.81 10.34 -5.84
C TRP A 106 -8.34 10.47 -4.40
N HIS A 107 -7.32 11.29 -4.13
CA HIS A 107 -6.69 11.45 -2.81
C HIS A 107 -7.02 12.79 -2.15
N ASN A 108 -7.51 13.77 -2.93
CA ASN A 108 -7.90 15.11 -2.49
C ASN A 108 -9.35 15.21 -2.00
N SER A 109 -10.00 14.10 -1.64
CA SER A 109 -11.39 14.15 -1.17
C SER A 109 -11.47 14.89 0.16
N ASN A 110 -12.32 15.93 0.24
CA ASN A 110 -12.76 16.59 1.47
C ASN A 110 -13.59 15.64 2.35
N CYS A 111 -13.04 14.47 2.68
CA CYS A 111 -13.70 13.37 3.38
C CYS A 111 -14.98 12.84 2.71
N THR A 112 -15.16 13.05 1.40
CA THR A 112 -16.22 12.38 0.64
C THR A 112 -15.82 10.92 0.45
N CYS A 113 -16.58 9.98 1.02
CA CYS A 113 -16.29 8.54 1.00
C CYS A 113 -16.29 7.88 -0.40
N ASP A 114 -16.49 8.68 -1.45
CA ASP A 114 -16.39 8.32 -2.86
C ASP A 114 -14.93 8.17 -3.33
N GLY A 115 -13.99 8.87 -2.68
CA GLY A 115 -12.55 8.82 -2.97
C GLY A 115 -11.79 7.73 -2.22
N ILE A 116 -10.46 7.76 -2.32
CA ILE A 116 -9.55 6.90 -1.56
C ILE A 116 -9.26 7.54 -0.19
N ILE A 117 -9.48 6.77 0.88
CA ILE A 117 -9.12 7.20 2.24
C ILE A 117 -7.76 6.63 2.62
N ASN A 118 -7.61 5.31 2.62
CA ASN A 118 -6.39 4.63 3.03
C ASN A 118 -6.28 3.24 2.40
N VAL A 119 -5.66 3.15 1.22
CA VAL A 119 -5.36 1.85 0.61
C VAL A 119 -4.21 1.20 1.36
N ILE A 120 -4.49 0.05 1.98
CA ILE A 120 -3.49 -0.70 2.74
C ILE A 120 -2.90 -1.85 1.92
N HIS A 121 -3.70 -2.49 1.06
CA HIS A 121 -3.29 -3.66 0.30
C HIS A 121 -3.70 -3.59 -1.16
N VAL A 122 -2.85 -4.14 -2.03
CA VAL A 122 -3.09 -4.18 -3.48
C VAL A 122 -2.85 -5.56 -4.06
N GLN A 123 -3.80 -6.02 -4.87
CA GLN A 123 -3.61 -7.21 -5.69
C GLN A 123 -3.88 -6.90 -7.15
N ILE A 124 -3.04 -7.43 -8.05
CA ILE A 124 -3.23 -7.31 -9.49
C ILE A 124 -3.61 -8.64 -10.11
N ARG A 125 -4.79 -8.70 -10.72
CA ARG A 125 -5.29 -9.87 -11.49
C ARG A 125 -6.09 -9.40 -12.69
N CYS A 126 -5.99 -10.13 -13.80
CA CYS A 126 -6.72 -9.84 -15.03
C CYS A 126 -6.58 -8.39 -15.56
N ASN A 127 -5.40 -7.78 -15.41
CA ASN A 127 -5.14 -6.37 -15.76
C ASN A 127 -6.04 -5.38 -15.00
N HIS A 128 -6.44 -5.75 -13.79
CA HIS A 128 -7.13 -4.90 -12.84
C HIS A 128 -6.38 -4.89 -11.52
N ILE A 129 -6.36 -3.74 -10.88
CA ILE A 129 -5.86 -3.60 -9.51
C ILE A 129 -7.04 -3.57 -8.56
N PHE A 130 -6.92 -4.37 -7.52
CA PHE A 130 -7.85 -4.50 -6.40
C PHE A 130 -7.19 -3.79 -5.22
N ALA A 131 -7.65 -2.58 -4.93
CA ALA A 131 -7.14 -1.74 -3.87
C ALA A 131 -8.07 -1.84 -2.66
N LEU A 132 -7.57 -2.43 -1.57
CA LEU A 132 -8.29 -2.53 -0.31
C LEU A 132 -8.08 -1.26 0.50
N ASP A 133 -9.13 -0.43 0.55
CA ASP A 133 -9.20 0.79 1.34
C ASP A 133 -9.81 0.49 2.71
N SER A 134 -9.06 0.71 3.78
CA SER A 134 -9.52 0.47 5.15
C SER A 134 -10.53 1.51 5.64
N GLY A 135 -10.59 2.68 4.98
CA GLY A 135 -11.43 3.78 5.40
C GLY A 135 -10.95 4.46 6.70
N LYS A 136 -9.76 4.11 7.20
CA LYS A 136 -9.21 4.58 8.47
C LYS A 136 -8.07 5.59 8.29
N ILE A 137 -7.96 6.52 9.23
CA ILE A 137 -6.77 7.34 9.44
C ILE A 137 -6.39 7.21 10.91
N GLY A 138 -5.27 6.54 11.20
CA GLY A 138 -4.93 6.16 12.56
C GLY A 138 -6.06 5.31 13.19
N PRO A 139 -6.49 5.64 14.42
CA PRO A 139 -7.61 4.93 15.07
C PRO A 139 -8.99 5.34 14.51
N ASP A 140 -9.08 6.42 13.73
CA ASP A 140 -10.36 7.02 13.35
C ASP A 140 -10.92 6.35 12.09
N GLN A 141 -12.16 5.81 12.19
CA GLN A 141 -12.90 5.33 11.03
C GLN A 141 -13.60 6.49 10.33
N ILE A 142 -13.12 6.86 9.15
CA ILE A 142 -13.66 7.98 8.36
C ILE A 142 -14.80 7.51 7.45
N CYS A 143 -14.62 6.36 6.80
CA CYS A 143 -15.57 5.80 5.83
C CYS A 143 -15.68 4.29 6.00
N ASN A 144 -16.74 3.65 5.51
CA ASN A 144 -16.77 2.18 5.45
C ASN A 144 -15.59 1.64 4.62
N PRO A 145 -14.98 0.52 5.03
CA PRO A 145 -13.95 -0.12 4.23
C PRO A 145 -14.51 -0.55 2.87
N LYS A 146 -13.67 -0.51 1.85
CA LYS A 146 -14.08 -0.80 0.48
C LYS A 146 -12.97 -1.41 -0.34
N LEU A 147 -13.35 -2.29 -1.25
CA LEU A 147 -12.49 -2.78 -2.31
C LEU A 147 -12.78 -2.00 -3.59
N LEU A 148 -11.80 -1.21 -4.03
CA LEU A 148 -11.85 -0.50 -5.30
C LEU A 148 -11.17 -1.33 -6.37
N ILE A 149 -11.85 -1.53 -7.50
CA ILE A 149 -11.31 -2.29 -8.63
C ILE A 149 -11.14 -1.34 -9.80
N PHE A 150 -9.89 -1.14 -10.22
CA PHE A 150 -9.57 -0.28 -11.37
C PHE A 150 -9.06 -1.12 -12.54
N ASN A 151 -9.45 -0.74 -13.74
CA ASN A 151 -8.89 -1.27 -14.98
C ASN A 151 -7.54 -0.59 -15.26
N LEU A 152 -6.47 -1.38 -15.37
CA LEU A 152 -5.13 -0.85 -15.58
C LEU A 152 -4.86 -0.37 -17.02
N LYS A 153 -5.71 -0.73 -18.00
CA LYS A 153 -5.50 -0.27 -19.38
C LYS A 153 -5.84 1.21 -19.55
N HIS A 154 -6.85 1.69 -18.82
CA HIS A 154 -7.36 3.07 -18.94
C HIS A 154 -7.37 3.81 -17.60
N ASP A 155 -6.87 3.17 -16.54
CA ASP A 155 -6.82 3.68 -15.17
C ASP A 155 -8.19 4.16 -14.63
N THR A 156 -9.25 3.44 -15.00
CA THR A 156 -10.64 3.77 -14.63
C THR A 156 -11.18 2.84 -13.57
N LEU A 157 -11.98 3.38 -12.63
CA LEU A 157 -12.73 2.57 -11.68
C LEU A 157 -13.78 1.74 -12.44
N VAL A 158 -13.81 0.43 -12.21
CA VAL A 158 -14.82 -0.47 -12.77
C VAL A 158 -15.84 -0.94 -11.73
N LYS A 159 -15.44 -1.05 -10.47
CA LYS A 159 -16.32 -1.54 -9.40
C LYS A 159 -15.83 -1.07 -8.03
N THR A 160 -16.77 -0.69 -7.18
CA THR A 160 -16.58 -0.56 -5.73
C THR A 160 -17.38 -1.65 -5.04
N ILE A 161 -16.76 -2.35 -4.10
CA ILE A 161 -17.42 -3.31 -3.21
C ILE A 161 -17.25 -2.79 -1.79
N TYR A 162 -18.35 -2.38 -1.16
CA TYR A 162 -18.33 -1.95 0.24
C TYR A 162 -18.29 -3.17 1.15
N ILE A 163 -17.42 -3.11 2.16
CA ILE A 163 -17.29 -4.14 3.19
C ILE A 163 -18.06 -3.63 4.41
N PRO A 164 -19.06 -4.38 4.89
CA PRO A 164 -19.78 -4.02 6.10
C PRO A 164 -18.83 -3.81 7.29
N PHE A 165 -19.00 -2.71 8.01
CA PHE A 165 -18.12 -2.34 9.11
C PHE A 165 -18.11 -3.39 10.23
N ASP A 166 -19.27 -3.99 10.51
CA ASP A 166 -19.44 -5.08 11.47
C ASP A 166 -18.76 -6.37 11.05
N ILE A 167 -18.38 -6.53 9.77
CA ILE A 167 -17.52 -7.62 9.28
C ILE A 167 -16.04 -7.24 9.41
N ALA A 168 -15.68 -5.98 9.16
CA ALA A 168 -14.29 -5.53 9.19
C ALA A 168 -13.74 -5.28 10.61
N SER A 169 -14.62 -4.94 11.55
CA SER A 169 -14.26 -4.54 12.91
C SER A 169 -15.09 -5.29 13.96
N ASN A 170 -14.60 -5.32 15.19
CA ASN A 170 -15.34 -5.81 16.36
C ASN A 170 -16.25 -4.70 16.95
N ALA A 171 -16.96 -5.01 18.04
CA ALA A 171 -17.89 -4.08 18.68
C ALA A 171 -17.22 -2.81 19.24
N THR A 172 -15.90 -2.82 19.49
CA THR A 172 -15.12 -1.65 19.93
C THR A 172 -14.50 -0.89 18.76
N GLY A 173 -14.83 -1.25 17.50
CA GLY A 173 -14.28 -0.65 16.29
C GLY A 173 -12.85 -1.10 15.96
N THR A 174 -12.30 -2.06 16.71
CA THR A 174 -10.97 -2.61 16.45
C THR A 174 -11.05 -3.71 15.40
N GLY A 175 -10.18 -3.63 14.41
CA GLY A 175 -10.12 -4.62 13.35
C GLY A 175 -9.00 -4.31 12.36
N LEU A 176 -8.34 -5.36 11.86
CA LEU A 176 -7.30 -5.28 10.84
C LEU A 176 -7.72 -6.07 9.60
N LEU A 177 -7.68 -5.39 8.47
CA LEU A 177 -7.90 -5.95 7.16
C LEU A 177 -6.58 -6.52 6.62
N VAL A 178 -6.59 -7.77 6.20
CA VAL A 178 -5.41 -8.44 5.62
C VAL A 178 -5.49 -8.41 4.10
N SER A 179 -4.34 -8.50 3.43
CA SER A 179 -4.25 -8.60 1.96
C SER A 179 -5.31 -9.56 1.40
N PRO A 180 -6.14 -9.09 0.46
CA PRO A 180 -7.12 -9.94 -0.18
C PRO A 180 -6.42 -10.98 -1.06
N ILE A 181 -7.11 -12.11 -1.31
CA ILE A 181 -6.76 -13.07 -2.34
C ILE A 181 -7.89 -13.08 -3.38
N VAL A 182 -7.56 -12.61 -4.57
CA VAL A 182 -8.42 -12.61 -5.74
C VAL A 182 -8.12 -13.84 -6.58
N TYR A 183 -9.12 -14.69 -6.71
CA TYR A 183 -9.15 -15.85 -7.60
C TYR A 183 -10.11 -15.59 -8.76
N VAL A 184 -9.67 -15.85 -9.99
CA VAL A 184 -10.49 -15.77 -11.20
C VAL A 184 -10.47 -17.14 -11.86
N PRO A 185 -11.60 -17.86 -11.94
CA PRO A 185 -11.66 -19.16 -12.58
C PRO A 185 -11.60 -19.04 -14.10
N GLY A 186 -10.68 -19.77 -14.73
CA GLY A 186 -10.54 -19.82 -16.18
C GLY A 186 -9.92 -18.54 -16.76
N GLU A 187 -10.53 -18.03 -17.84
CA GLU A 187 -10.06 -16.85 -18.55
C GLU A 187 -10.54 -15.55 -17.89
N CYS A 188 -9.79 -14.47 -18.10
CA CYS A 188 -10.10 -13.14 -17.58
C CYS A 188 -11.33 -12.46 -18.23
N THR A 189 -12.06 -13.16 -19.08
CA THR A 189 -13.33 -12.70 -19.68
C THR A 189 -14.45 -12.75 -18.65
N HIS A 190 -15.20 -11.66 -18.48
CA HIS A 190 -16.29 -11.56 -17.50
C HIS A 190 -15.84 -11.88 -16.05
N PHE A 191 -14.58 -11.57 -15.71
CA PHE A 191 -14.03 -11.94 -14.40
C PHE A 191 -14.79 -11.30 -13.24
N LEU A 192 -15.36 -10.10 -13.41
CA LEU A 192 -16.12 -9.42 -12.36
C LEU A 192 -17.33 -10.24 -11.87
N ASP A 193 -17.91 -11.09 -12.73
CA ASP A 193 -19.07 -11.91 -12.40
C ASP A 193 -18.68 -13.23 -11.72
N LYS A 194 -17.41 -13.66 -11.89
CA LYS A 194 -16.93 -15.00 -11.50
C LYS A 194 -15.83 -14.97 -10.44
N MET A 195 -15.26 -13.80 -10.18
CA MET A 195 -14.15 -13.66 -9.25
C MET A 195 -14.58 -14.03 -7.84
N ILE A 196 -13.68 -14.69 -7.13
CA ILE A 196 -13.80 -14.94 -5.70
C ILE A 196 -12.75 -14.06 -5.04
N VAL A 197 -13.20 -13.18 -4.16
CA VAL A 197 -12.31 -12.38 -3.31
C VAL A 197 -12.40 -12.93 -1.90
N SER A 198 -11.33 -13.57 -1.45
CA SER A 198 -11.19 -14.00 -0.06
C SER A 198 -10.50 -12.90 0.73
N MET A 199 -11.15 -12.41 1.77
CA MET A 199 -10.59 -11.42 2.70
C MET A 199 -10.52 -12.04 4.09
N SER A 200 -9.45 -11.75 4.79
CA SER A 200 -9.27 -12.14 6.20
C SER A 200 -9.27 -10.90 7.08
N PHE A 201 -9.85 -11.07 8.27
CA PHE A 201 -10.07 -10.01 9.24
C PHE A 201 -9.55 -10.50 10.58
N PHE A 202 -8.74 -9.67 11.25
CA PHE A 202 -8.41 -9.87 12.66
C PHE A 202 -9.26 -8.92 13.49
N LYS A 203 -9.98 -9.45 14.47
CA LYS A 203 -10.92 -8.73 15.34
C LYS A 203 -10.56 -8.90 16.80
#